data_AF-A0A5N4DUN2-F1
#
_entry.id   AF-A0A5N4DUN2-F1
#
_cell.length_a   1.000
_cell.length_b   1.000
_cell.length_c   1.000
_cell.angle_alpha   90.00
_cell.angle_beta   90.00
_cell.angle_gamma   90.00
#
_symmetry.space_group_name_H-M   'P 1'
#
loop_
_entity.id
_entity.type
_entity.pdbx_description
1 polymer ?
#
loop_
_entity_poly.entity_id
_entity_poly.type
_entity_poly.pdbx_seq_one_letter_code
_entity_poly.pdbx_strand_id
1 'polypeptide(L)' 'MPRWAERLLPASVAHSLHILEDSVVDPQNQTTTAFTWNVSHAGLMMVEKRCVYRVNSDNSGWTEIRPRSLGLL' A
#
# COMPACT_ATOMS: atom_id res chain seq x y z
N MET A 1 -16.80 2.31 -4.93
CA MET A 1 -16.06 3.23 -5.83
C MET A 1 -16.72 4.61 -5.72
N PRO A 2 -16.14 5.73 -6.19
CA PRO A 2 -16.91 6.96 -6.35
C PRO A 2 -18.11 6.71 -7.27
N ARG A 3 -19.26 7.36 -7.02
CA ARG A 3 -20.50 7.12 -7.79
C ARG A 3 -20.35 7.27 -9.30
N TRP A 4 -19.44 8.14 -9.76
CA TRP A 4 -19.16 8.31 -11.19
C TRP A 4 -18.55 7.04 -11.81
N ALA A 5 -17.64 6.36 -11.10
CA ALA A 5 -16.98 5.14 -11.57
C ALA A 5 -17.96 3.96 -11.60
N GLU A 6 -18.95 3.95 -10.71
CA GLU A 6 -19.99 2.91 -10.70
C GLU A 6 -20.86 2.95 -11.96
N ARG A 7 -21.09 4.14 -12.52
CA ARG A 7 -21.84 4.32 -13.77
C ARG A 7 -21.02 3.92 -15.01
N LEU A 8 -19.72 4.17 -14.99
CA LEU A 8 -18.84 3.90 -16.14
C LEU A 8 -18.32 2.46 -16.18
N LEU A 9 -18.18 1.84 -15.01
CA LEU A 9 -17.51 0.54 -14.86
C LEU A 9 -18.33 -0.39 -13.96
N PRO A 10 -19.60 -0.69 -14.32
CA PRO A 10 -20.49 -1.48 -13.47
C PRO A 10 -19.94 -2.88 -13.15
N ALA A 11 -19.19 -3.49 -14.08
CA ALA A 11 -18.51 -4.76 -13.85
C ALA A 11 -17.47 -4.68 -12.73
N SER A 12 -16.77 -3.55 -12.59
CA SER A 12 -15.74 -3.35 -11.55
C SER A 12 -16.33 -3.25 -10.14
N VAL A 13 -17.57 -2.76 -10.01
CA VAL A 13 -18.21 -2.50 -8.69
C VAL A 13 -18.68 -3.78 -8.00
N ALA A 14 -18.96 -4.84 -8.78
CA ALA A 14 -19.48 -6.08 -8.25
C ALA A 14 -18.43 -6.94 -7.51
N HIS A 15 -17.15 -6.60 -7.62
CA HIS A 15 -16.05 -7.37 -7.06
C HIS A 15 -15.42 -6.69 -5.86
N SER A 16 -15.18 -7.47 -4.80
CA SER A 16 -14.33 -7.06 -3.68
C SER A 16 -12.91 -6.70 -4.17
N LEU A 17 -12.27 -5.76 -3.49
CA LEU A 17 -10.91 -5.36 -3.80
C LEU A 17 -9.93 -6.23 -3.00
N HIS A 18 -9.10 -7.01 -3.70
CA HIS A 18 -8.04 -7.78 -3.08
C HIS A 18 -6.74 -6.98 -3.09
N ILE A 19 -6.08 -6.94 -1.93
CA ILE A 19 -4.81 -6.25 -1.69
C ILE A 19 -3.79 -7.31 -1.29
N LEU A 20 -2.61 -7.25 -1.87
CA LEU A 20 -1.46 -8.03 -1.40
C LEU A 20 -0.57 -7.13 -0.56
N GLU A 21 -0.08 -7.67 0.54
CA GLU A 21 0.99 -7.08 1.33
C GLU A 21 2.17 -8.06 1.37
N ASP A 22 3.33 -7.58 0.95
CA ASP A 22 4.61 -8.26 1.09
C ASP A 22 5.49 -7.46 2.05
N SER A 23 6.23 -8.12 2.92
CA SER A 23 7.11 -7.43 3.86
C SER A 23 8.37 -8.21 4.18
N VAL A 24 9.45 -7.48 4.37
CA VAL A 24 10.74 -8.00 4.81
C VAL A 24 11.10 -7.35 6.14
N VAL A 25 11.40 -8.19 7.13
CA VAL A 25 11.87 -7.78 8.45
C VAL A 25 13.36 -8.04 8.53
N ASP A 26 14.13 -7.00 8.85
CA ASP A 26 15.55 -7.07 9.15
C ASP A 26 15.78 -6.73 10.63
N PRO A 27 15.92 -7.74 11.50
CA PRO A 27 16.16 -7.53 12.92
C PRO A 27 17.54 -6.93 13.22
N GLN A 28 18.54 -7.16 12.36
CA GLN A 28 19.90 -6.64 12.58
C GLN A 28 19.92 -5.12 12.41
N ASN A 29 19.25 -4.62 11.37
CA ASN A 29 19.12 -3.18 11.10
C ASN A 29 17.85 -2.56 11.71
N GLN A 30 17.10 -3.32 12.51
CA GLN A 30 15.82 -2.90 13.14
C GLN A 30 14.88 -2.19 12.17
N THR A 31 14.79 -2.73 10.96
CA THR A 31 14.05 -2.12 9.85
C THR A 31 13.03 -3.12 9.33
N THR A 32 11.81 -2.65 9.10
CA THR A 32 10.79 -3.40 8.37
C THR A 32 10.44 -2.63 7.11
N THR A 33 10.44 -3.30 5.95
CA THR A 33 9.95 -2.71 4.70
C THR A 33 8.71 -3.47 4.26
N ALA A 34 7.58 -2.77 4.11
CA ALA A 34 6.33 -3.33 3.61
C ALA A 34 5.98 -2.72 2.25
N PHE A 35 5.50 -3.55 1.34
CA PHE A 35 4.94 -3.21 0.05
C PHE A 35 3.49 -3.67 0.02
N THR A 36 2.57 -2.77 -0.33
CA THR A 36 1.15 -3.05 -0.39
C THR A 36 0.61 -2.60 -1.74
N TRP A 37 -0.09 -3.47 -2.45
CA TRP A 37 -0.71 -3.11 -3.73
C TRP A 37 -2.03 -3.83 -3.99
N ASN A 38 -2.91 -3.20 -4.77
CA ASN A 38 -4.14 -3.86 -5.20
C ASN A 38 -3.83 -4.85 -6.34
N VAL A 39 -4.28 -6.10 -6.19
CA VAL A 39 -4.22 -7.10 -7.27
C VAL A 39 -5.54 -7.14 -8.05
N SER A 40 -6.65 -6.78 -7.40
CA SER A 40 -7.92 -6.56 -8.07
C SER A 40 -7.98 -5.18 -8.71
N HIS A 41 -8.73 -5.08 -9.80
CA HIS A 41 -8.97 -3.80 -10.49
C HIS A 41 -7.69 -3.09 -10.99
N ALA A 42 -6.56 -3.80 -11.09
CA ALA A 42 -5.28 -3.23 -11.52
C ALA A 42 -5.33 -2.62 -12.94
N GLY A 43 -6.21 -3.12 -13.81
CA GLY A 43 -6.44 -2.53 -15.14
C GLY A 43 -7.24 -1.21 -15.13
N LEU A 44 -7.88 -0.86 -14.01
CA LEU A 44 -8.53 0.43 -13.80
C LEU A 44 -7.58 1.41 -13.12
N MET A 45 -6.92 0.95 -12.05
CA MET A 45 -5.99 1.73 -11.27
C MET A 45 -5.05 0.78 -10.54
N MET A 46 -3.76 1.07 -10.59
CA MET A 46 -2.76 0.38 -9.80
C MET A 46 -2.24 1.34 -8.73
N VAL A 47 -2.35 0.92 -7.48
CA VAL A 47 -1.87 1.66 -6.31
C VAL A 47 -0.84 0.81 -5.62
N GLU A 48 0.37 1.33 -5.55
CA GLU A 48 1.48 0.72 -4.82
C GLU A 48 1.88 1.63 -3.66
N LYS A 49 2.05 1.04 -2.48
CA LYS A 49 2.55 1.71 -1.29
C LYS A 49 3.77 0.98 -0.78
N ARG A 50 4.86 1.71 -0.57
CA ARG A 50 6.02 1.25 0.17
C ARG A 50 6.09 2.00 1.50
N CYS A 51 6.22 1.26 2.59
CA CYS A 51 6.49 1.81 3.92
C CYS A 51 7.83 1.26 4.42
N VAL A 52 8.69 2.15 4.90
CA VAL A 52 9.89 1.76 5.66
C VAL A 52 9.72 2.17 7.10
N TYR A 53 9.67 1.18 7.99
CA TYR A 53 9.62 1.33 9.43
C TYR A 53 11.04 1.22 9.98
N ARG A 54 11.46 2.18 10.80
CA ARG A 54 12.78 2.19 11.45
C ARG A 54 12.68 2.80 12.84
N VAL A 55 13.68 2.57 13.68
CA VAL A 55 13.83 3.31 14.94
C VAL A 55 13.99 4.80 14.63
N ASN A 56 13.29 5.64 15.40
CA ASN A 56 13.39 7.09 15.27
C ASN A 56 14.76 7.60 15.76
N SER A 57 15.35 8.56 15.05
CA SER A 57 16.69 9.10 15.37
C SER A 57 16.74 9.87 16.69
N ASP A 58 15.62 10.49 17.07
CA ASP A 58 15.53 11.41 18.20
C ASP A 58 15.11 10.66 19.48
N ASN A 59 14.38 9.56 19.32
CA ASN A 59 13.92 8.71 20.42
C ASN A 59 13.96 7.23 20.04
N SER A 60 14.85 6.48 20.68
CA SER A 60 15.04 5.05 20.43
C SER A 60 13.85 4.16 20.82
N GLY A 61 12.89 4.68 21.59
CA GLY A 61 11.64 3.99 21.93
C GLY A 61 10.53 4.18 20.88
N TRP A 62 10.74 5.00 19.85
CA TRP A 62 9.74 5.31 18.84
C TRP A 62 10.08 4.69 17.48
N THR A 63 9.05 4.40 16.70
CA THR A 63 9.17 3.93 15.32
C THR A 63 8.81 5.05 14.35
N GLU A 64 9.75 5.44 13.51
CA GLU A 64 9.51 6.34 12.39
C GLU A 64 9.01 5.53 11.17
N ILE A 65 8.02 6.06 10.46
CA ILE A 65 7.47 5.48 9.24
C ILE A 65 7.74 6.43 8.08
N ARG A 66 8.36 5.92 7.00
CA ARG A 66 8.51 6.67 5.75
C ARG A 66 7.66 6.06 4.65
N PRO A 67 6.44 6.59 4.41
CA PRO A 67 5.57 6.12 3.35
C PRO A 67 5.95 6.75 1.99
N ARG A 68 5.84 5.94 0.93
CA ARG A 68 5.86 6.38 -0.46
C ARG A 68 4.71 5.68 -1.17
N SER A 69 3.86 6.44 -1.85
CA SER A 69 2.77 5.90 -2.65
C SER A 69 2.95 6.29 -4.10
N LEU A 70 2.65 5.35 -5.00
CA LEU A 70 2.57 5.57 -6.44
C LEU A 70 1.18 5.13 -6.89
N GLY A 71 0.44 6.03 -7.54
CA GLY A 71 -0.83 5.74 -8.18
C GLY A 71 -0.69 5.89 -9.68
N LEU A 72 -1.04 4.84 -10.42
CA LEU A 72 -1.13 4.83 -11.88
C LEU A 72 -2.61 4.65 -12.25
N LEU A 73 -3.12 5.57 -13.07
CA LEU A 73 -4.48 5.57 -13.65
C LEU A 73 -4.41 5.21 -15.13
#